data_AF-A0A1H6IUU7-F1
#
_entry.id   AF-A0A1H6IUU7-F1
#
_cell.length_a   1.000
_cell.length_b   1.000
_cell.length_c   1.000
_cell.angle_alpha   90.00
_cell.angle_beta   90.00
_cell.angle_gamma   90.00
#
_symmetry.space_group_name_H-M   'P 1'
#
loop_
_entity.id
_entity.type
_entity.pdbx_description
1 polymer ?
#
loop_
_entity_poly.entity_id
_entity_poly.type
_entity_poly.pdbx_seq_one_letter_code
_entity_poly.pdbx_strand_id
1 'polypeptide(L)'
;MKKIFCGISAAALILCCFASCGSHTVPNDGVKVSAVSVNNRSAVDIAKEITGRWETTLELLDEEEVKPTYKRYEFLEDGSGTYYEPDGNAQQISWSVTADGGMKLIYDDNGEISELYDFIGCDMVTSKDTPEGKREIHIAKVPVFTVDEKN
;
A
#
# COMPACT_ATOMS: atom_id res chain seq x y z
N MET A 1 -55.91 -22.36 -28.61
CA MET A 1 -56.45 -22.02 -29.95
C MET A 1 -56.12 -20.57 -30.27
N LYS A 2 -55.52 -20.32 -31.45
CA LYS A 2 -55.26 -19.04 -32.16
C LYS A 2 -54.31 -18.02 -31.47
N LYS A 3 -53.37 -17.33 -32.13
CA LYS A 3 -52.73 -17.37 -33.46
C LYS A 3 -51.44 -16.53 -33.33
N ILE A 4 -50.40 -16.94 -34.06
CA ILE A 4 -49.08 -16.31 -34.19
C ILE A 4 -49.15 -15.16 -35.23
N PHE A 5 -48.13 -14.28 -35.21
CA PHE A 5 -47.46 -13.54 -36.31
C PHE A 5 -47.36 -12.02 -36.05
N CYS A 6 -46.17 -11.44 -35.84
CA CYS A 6 -45.03 -11.16 -36.76
C CYS A 6 -45.22 -9.95 -37.69
N GLY A 7 -44.24 -9.04 -37.64
CA GLY A 7 -43.91 -8.00 -38.63
C GLY A 7 -42.85 -7.09 -37.99
N ILE A 8 -41.53 -7.27 -38.12
CA ILE A 8 -40.58 -7.47 -39.23
C ILE A 8 -40.36 -6.21 -40.10
N SER A 9 -39.05 -5.89 -40.25
CA SER A 9 -38.34 -5.10 -41.27
C SER A 9 -38.05 -3.62 -40.94
N ALA A 10 -36.79 -3.23 -40.69
CA ALA A 10 -35.62 -3.11 -41.62
C ALA A 10 -35.71 -1.81 -42.45
N ALA A 11 -34.68 -0.99 -42.69
CA ALA A 11 -33.24 -1.19 -42.67
C ALA A 11 -32.45 0.13 -42.51
N ALA A 12 -31.24 0.00 -41.95
CA ALA A 12 -29.97 0.55 -42.41
C ALA A 12 -29.89 1.92 -43.12
N LEU A 13 -29.13 2.84 -42.52
CA LEU A 13 -28.16 3.65 -43.28
C LEU A 13 -26.79 3.52 -42.65
N ILE A 14 -26.02 2.62 -43.27
CA ILE A 14 -24.57 2.57 -43.25
C ILE A 14 -24.08 3.80 -44.02
N LEU A 15 -23.20 4.60 -43.42
CA LEU A 15 -22.25 5.38 -44.20
C LEU A 15 -20.87 5.24 -43.56
N CYS A 16 -20.16 4.26 -44.09
CA CYS A 16 -18.76 4.02 -43.93
C CYS A 16 -17.94 5.21 -44.45
N CYS A 17 -16.90 5.57 -43.71
CA CYS A 17 -15.61 5.86 -44.34
C CYS A 17 -14.60 4.85 -43.80
N PHE A 18 -14.28 3.89 -44.65
CA PHE A 18 -13.17 2.95 -44.46
C PHE A 18 -11.85 3.63 -44.84
N ALA A 19 -10.85 3.45 -43.98
CA ALA A 19 -9.45 3.17 -44.36
C ALA A 19 -8.88 2.37 -43.18
N SER A 20 -8.98 1.04 -43.16
CA SER A 20 -8.08 0.08 -43.82
C SER A 20 -6.61 0.25 -43.41
N CYS A 21 -6.23 -0.40 -42.32
CA CYS A 21 -5.02 -1.22 -42.25
C CYS A 21 -5.42 -2.54 -41.59
N GLY A 22 -5.75 -3.52 -42.42
CA GLY A 22 -5.97 -4.88 -41.97
C GLY A 22 -4.63 -5.55 -41.68
N SER A 23 -4.52 -6.18 -40.51
CA SER A 23 -3.80 -7.43 -40.34
C SER A 23 -4.23 -8.09 -39.02
N HIS A 24 -4.97 -9.19 -39.15
CA HIS A 24 -5.10 -10.31 -38.21
C HIS A 24 -5.46 -10.02 -36.74
N THR A 25 -6.69 -10.36 -36.37
CA THR A 25 -7.04 -10.76 -35.00
C THR A 25 -6.27 -12.04 -34.68
N VAL A 26 -5.22 -11.92 -33.88
CA VAL A 26 -4.57 -13.07 -33.24
C VAL A 26 -5.43 -13.46 -32.03
N PRO A 27 -5.72 -14.75 -31.78
CA PRO A 27 -6.37 -15.17 -30.55
C PRO A 27 -5.47 -14.75 -29.38
N ASN A 28 -6.01 -13.97 -28.45
CA ASN A 28 -5.29 -13.58 -27.24
C ASN A 28 -5.30 -14.75 -26.25
N ASP A 29 -4.62 -15.85 -26.61
CA ASP A 29 -4.14 -16.81 -25.64
C ASP A 29 -2.96 -16.16 -24.90
N GLY A 30 -3.16 -15.81 -23.63
CA GLY A 30 -2.03 -15.66 -22.71
C GLY A 30 -1.62 -14.24 -22.29
N VAL A 31 -2.42 -13.19 -22.50
CA VAL A 31 -2.11 -11.89 -21.86
C VAL A 31 -2.61 -11.89 -20.42
N LYS A 32 -1.81 -12.45 -19.51
CA LYS A 32 -1.87 -12.07 -18.09
C LYS A 32 -1.38 -10.63 -18.00
N VAL A 33 -2.31 -9.68 -18.02
CA VAL A 33 -2.03 -8.31 -17.57
C VAL A 33 -1.76 -8.40 -16.07
N SER A 34 -0.49 -8.59 -15.69
CA SER A 34 -0.05 -8.26 -14.36
C SER A 34 -0.05 -6.74 -14.31
N ALA A 35 -1.07 -6.15 -13.69
CA ALA A 35 -1.04 -4.76 -13.31
C ALA A 35 0.06 -4.61 -12.24
N VAL A 36 1.30 -4.51 -12.68
CA VAL A 36 2.38 -4.03 -11.83
C VAL A 36 2.02 -2.58 -11.57
N SER A 37 1.57 -2.30 -10.34
CA SER A 37 1.41 -0.93 -9.85
C SER A 37 2.80 -0.30 -9.83
N VAL A 38 3.21 0.27 -10.95
CA VAL A 38 4.45 1.06 -11.02
C VAL A 38 4.11 2.37 -10.32
N ASN A 39 4.51 2.49 -9.06
CA ASN A 39 4.40 3.73 -8.33
C ASN A 39 5.25 4.77 -9.09
N ASN A 40 4.62 5.66 -9.86
CA ASN A 40 5.28 6.67 -10.71
C ASN A 40 5.97 7.79 -9.90
N ARG A 41 6.09 7.63 -8.59
CA ARG A 41 6.67 8.62 -7.69
C ARG A 41 8.15 8.34 -7.51
N SER A 42 8.95 9.41 -7.46
CA SER A 42 10.37 9.24 -7.19
C SER A 42 10.59 8.81 -5.74
N ALA A 43 11.66 8.04 -5.48
CA ALA A 43 12.06 7.69 -4.11
C ALA A 43 12.27 8.94 -3.23
N VAL A 44 12.71 10.05 -3.83
CA VAL A 44 12.88 11.35 -3.16
C VAL A 44 11.53 11.93 -2.70
N ASP A 45 10.48 11.81 -3.52
CA ASP A 45 9.16 12.32 -3.15
C ASP A 45 8.51 11.46 -2.05
N ILE A 46 8.74 10.16 -2.08
CA ILE A 46 8.28 9.23 -1.03
C ILE A 46 9.03 9.53 0.28
N ALA A 47 10.35 9.74 0.22
CA ALA A 47 11.16 10.06 1.39
C ALA A 47 10.70 11.34 2.13
N LYS A 48 10.29 12.37 1.38
CA LYS A 48 9.73 13.60 1.97
C LYS A 48 8.41 13.36 2.70
N GLU A 49 7.60 12.42 2.24
CA GLU A 49 6.35 12.07 2.92
C GLU A 49 6.57 11.27 4.19
N ILE A 50 7.57 10.38 4.18
CA ILE A 50 7.97 9.58 5.36
C ILE A 50 8.52 10.48 6.47
N THR A 51 9.26 11.54 6.14
CA THR A 51 9.93 12.38 7.15
C THR A 51 8.93 12.98 8.14
N GLY A 52 9.18 12.84 9.45
CA GLY A 52 8.33 13.35 10.53
C GLY A 52 7.97 12.28 11.54
N ARG A 53 6.97 12.57 12.37
CA ARG A 53 6.53 11.69 13.46
C ARG A 53 5.44 10.75 13.00
N TRP A 54 5.57 9.48 13.36
CA TRP A 54 4.62 8.42 13.07
C TRP A 54 4.32 7.61 14.32
N GLU A 55 3.09 7.16 14.47
CA GLU A 55 2.72 6.27 15.56
C GLU A 55 1.69 5.23 15.13
N THR A 56 1.63 4.11 15.85
CA THR A 56 0.58 3.10 15.66
C THR A 56 -0.79 3.72 15.88
N THR A 57 -1.65 3.63 14.88
CA THR A 57 -3.04 4.08 14.94
C THR A 57 -4.03 2.92 14.95
N LEU A 58 -3.66 1.79 14.35
CA LEU A 58 -4.49 0.59 14.27
C LEU A 58 -3.61 -0.66 14.30
N GLU A 59 -4.08 -1.67 15.02
CA GLU A 59 -3.50 -3.01 15.02
C GLU A 59 -4.62 -4.04 14.84
N LEU A 60 -4.44 -4.95 13.89
CA LEU A 60 -5.37 -6.02 13.59
C LEU A 60 -4.73 -7.38 13.86
N LEU A 61 -5.51 -8.33 14.38
CA LEU A 61 -5.18 -9.75 14.46
C LEU A 61 -6.27 -10.52 13.70
N ASP A 62 -5.89 -11.21 12.63
CA ASP A 62 -6.81 -11.93 11.75
C ASP A 62 -8.02 -11.07 11.31
N GLU A 63 -7.73 -9.83 10.88
CA GLU A 63 -8.71 -8.82 10.44
C GLU A 63 -9.58 -8.20 11.55
N GLU A 64 -9.41 -8.63 12.80
CA GLU A 64 -10.10 -8.05 13.95
C GLU A 64 -9.24 -7.00 14.67
N GLU A 65 -9.82 -5.85 15.01
CA GLU A 65 -9.12 -4.80 15.75
C GLU A 65 -8.78 -5.25 17.17
N VAL A 66 -7.51 -5.06 17.53
CA VAL A 66 -6.99 -5.33 18.87
C VAL A 66 -6.42 -4.06 19.49
N LYS A 67 -6.23 -4.07 20.82
CA LYS A 67 -5.57 -2.94 21.50
C LYS A 67 -4.16 -2.76 20.91
N PRO A 68 -3.84 -1.59 20.33
CA PRO A 68 -2.56 -1.40 19.66
C PRO A 68 -1.41 -1.36 20.67
N THR A 69 -0.29 -1.94 20.25
CA THR A 69 1.02 -1.65 20.82
C THR A 69 1.50 -0.35 20.19
N TYR A 70 1.46 0.74 20.96
CA TYR A 70 1.89 2.05 20.48
C TYR A 70 3.38 2.07 20.22
N LYS A 71 3.74 1.96 18.94
CA LYS A 71 5.08 2.21 18.43
C LYS A 71 5.12 3.67 18.01
N ARG A 72 6.21 4.37 18.33
CA ARG A 72 6.40 5.78 17.97
C ARG A 72 7.74 5.95 17.27
N TYR A 73 7.74 6.71 16.20
CA TYR A 73 8.88 6.93 15.33
C TYR A 73 9.02 8.41 14.99
N GLU A 74 10.25 8.88 14.87
CA GLU A 74 10.57 10.16 14.22
C GLU A 74 11.59 9.91 13.12
N PHE A 75 11.19 10.10 11.86
CA PHE A 75 12.04 9.87 10.68
C PHE A 75 12.61 11.20 10.16
N LEU A 76 13.90 11.20 9.82
CA LEU A 76 14.63 12.32 9.25
C LEU A 76 14.91 12.10 7.76
N GLU A 77 15.02 13.19 6.98
CA GLU A 77 15.19 13.15 5.53
C GLU A 77 16.45 12.41 5.06
N ASP A 78 17.45 12.27 5.92
CA ASP A 78 18.72 11.61 5.62
C ASP A 78 18.67 10.08 5.71
N GLY A 79 17.50 9.50 5.99
CA GLY A 79 17.32 8.05 6.15
C GLY A 79 17.61 7.56 7.57
N SER A 80 17.86 8.46 8.52
CA SER A 80 17.93 8.11 9.94
C SER A 80 16.59 8.36 10.64
N GLY A 81 16.46 7.87 11.86
CA GLY A 81 15.32 8.17 12.72
C GLY A 81 15.54 7.74 14.16
N THR A 82 14.50 7.93 14.96
CA THR A 82 14.41 7.47 16.34
C THR A 82 13.17 6.62 16.52
N TYR A 83 13.31 5.44 17.14
CA TYR A 83 12.20 4.66 17.67
C TYR A 83 12.11 4.90 19.18
N TYR A 84 10.92 5.24 19.66
CA TYR A 84 10.66 5.41 21.09
C TYR A 84 10.05 4.13 21.63
N GLU A 85 10.76 3.50 22.55
CA GLU A 85 10.31 2.30 23.23
C GLU A 85 9.18 2.61 24.23
N PRO A 86 8.29 1.64 24.50
CA PRO A 86 7.19 1.82 25.45
C PRO A 86 7.64 2.19 26.88
N ASP A 87 8.87 1.83 27.27
CA ASP A 87 9.45 2.14 28.57
C ASP A 87 10.00 3.58 28.67
N GLY A 88 9.97 4.34 27.57
CA GLY A 88 10.47 5.70 27.47
C GLY A 88 11.93 5.80 26.98
N ASN A 89 12.60 4.67 26.74
CA ASN A 89 13.89 4.67 26.07
C ASN A 89 13.73 5.00 24.58
N ALA A 90 14.84 5.39 23.96
CA ALA A 90 14.88 5.69 22.54
C ALA A 90 16.10 5.01 21.91
N GLN A 91 15.91 4.42 20.73
CA GLN A 91 16.97 3.84 19.93
C GLN A 91 17.04 4.48 18.55
N GLN A 92 18.24 4.56 18.00
CA GLN A 92 18.44 5.00 16.63
C GLN A 92 18.01 3.92 15.66
N ILE A 93 17.36 4.32 14.58
CA ILE A 93 16.91 3.45 13.50
C ILE A 93 17.37 4.04 12.16
N SER A 94 17.42 3.21 11.13
CA SER A 94 17.62 3.66 9.75
C SER A 94 16.51 3.17 8.85
N TRP A 95 16.25 3.89 7.77
CA TRP A 95 15.20 3.56 6.83
C TRP A 95 15.57 3.90 5.39
N SER A 96 14.91 3.22 4.46
CA SER A 96 15.08 3.44 3.02
C SER A 96 13.80 3.15 2.26
N VAL A 97 13.63 3.79 1.10
CA VAL A 97 12.54 3.48 0.17
C VAL A 97 12.91 2.25 -0.64
N THR A 98 12.04 1.26 -0.67
CA THR A 98 12.23 0.02 -1.44
C THR A 98 11.93 0.23 -2.93
N ALA A 99 12.36 -0.69 -3.78
CA ALA A 99 12.22 -0.57 -5.24
C ALA A 99 10.75 -0.57 -5.73
N ASP A 100 9.85 -1.16 -4.94
CA ASP A 100 8.39 -1.16 -5.13
C ASP A 100 7.69 0.08 -4.55
N GLY A 101 8.44 0.98 -3.91
CA GLY A 101 7.94 2.23 -3.34
C GLY A 101 7.42 2.12 -1.91
N GLY A 102 7.62 0.99 -1.24
CA GLY A 102 7.45 0.85 0.20
C GLY A 102 8.61 1.44 1.00
N MET A 103 8.66 1.13 2.29
CA MET A 103 9.72 1.52 3.22
C MET A 103 10.30 0.28 3.88
N LYS A 104 11.63 0.19 3.90
CA LYS A 104 12.35 -0.75 4.78
C LYS A 104 12.86 0.01 6.00
N LEU A 105 12.44 -0.44 7.18
CA LEU A 105 12.87 0.04 8.48
C LEU A 105 13.87 -0.94 9.09
N ILE A 106 14.97 -0.44 9.67
CA ILE A 106 16.05 -1.22 10.26
C ILE A 106 16.28 -0.75 11.70
N TYR A 107 16.26 -1.69 12.64
CA TYR A 107 16.35 -1.43 14.08
C TYR A 107 17.75 -1.62 14.68
N ASP A 108 18.65 -2.29 13.97
CA ASP A 108 20.03 -2.52 14.40
C ASP A 108 21.04 -2.14 13.31
N ASP A 109 22.28 -1.88 13.73
CA ASP A 109 23.34 -1.45 12.80
C ASP A 109 23.76 -2.53 11.80
N ASN A 110 23.45 -3.80 12.08
CA ASN A 110 23.82 -4.93 11.23
C ASN A 110 22.75 -5.25 10.16
N GLY A 111 21.57 -4.62 10.24
CA GLY A 111 20.44 -4.85 9.33
C GLY A 111 19.69 -6.17 9.58
N GLU A 112 19.94 -6.86 10.69
CA GLU A 112 19.37 -8.18 10.97
C GLU A 112 17.89 -8.08 11.37
N ILE A 113 17.54 -7.06 12.15
CA ILE A 113 16.17 -6.76 12.53
C ILE A 113 15.65 -5.65 11.61
N SER A 114 14.80 -6.05 10.66
CA SER A 114 14.13 -5.12 9.76
C SER A 114 12.66 -5.43 9.56
N GLU A 115 11.88 -4.40 9.22
CA GLU A 115 10.46 -4.48 8.87
C GLU A 115 10.24 -3.81 7.52
N LEU A 116 9.32 -4.37 6.73
CA LEU A 116 8.86 -3.78 5.48
C LEU A 116 7.48 -3.18 5.69
N TYR A 117 7.28 -1.97 5.19
CA TYR A 117 6.04 -1.24 5.22
C TYR A 117 5.60 -0.88 3.80
N ASP A 118 4.33 -1.12 3.51
CA ASP A 118 3.67 -0.65 2.29
C ASP A 118 2.86 0.61 2.58
N PHE A 119 2.73 1.48 1.58
CA PHE A 119 1.82 2.63 1.67
C PHE A 119 0.40 2.22 1.28
N ILE A 120 -0.53 2.31 2.23
CA ILE A 120 -1.95 2.10 2.00
C ILE A 120 -2.68 3.39 2.37
N GLY A 121 -3.06 4.16 1.34
CA GLY A 121 -3.63 5.49 1.56
C GLY A 121 -2.60 6.45 2.14
N CYS A 122 -2.81 6.89 3.39
CA CYS A 122 -1.88 7.76 4.12
C CYS A 122 -1.07 7.02 5.20
N ASP A 123 -1.33 5.72 5.36
CA ASP A 123 -0.74 4.91 6.41
C ASP A 123 0.41 4.07 5.85
N MET A 124 1.37 3.77 6.72
CA MET A 124 2.37 2.75 6.46
C MET A 124 1.94 1.48 7.18
N VAL A 125 1.89 0.37 6.44
CA VAL A 125 1.31 -0.88 6.93
C VAL A 125 2.33 -2.00 6.85
N THR A 126 2.50 -2.75 7.94
CA THR A 126 3.31 -3.97 7.96
C THR A 126 2.46 -5.16 8.41
N SER A 127 2.70 -6.33 7.82
CA SER A 127 2.01 -7.58 8.14
C SER A 127 3.02 -8.63 8.59
N LYS A 128 2.69 -9.39 9.64
CA LYS A 128 3.52 -10.48 10.17
C LYS A 128 2.67 -11.68 10.52
N ASP A 129 3.09 -12.87 10.10
CA ASP A 129 2.54 -14.11 10.62
C ASP A 129 3.11 -14.38 12.01
N THR A 130 2.23 -14.50 13.00
CA THR A 130 2.58 -14.78 14.40
C THR A 130 1.92 -16.11 14.84
N PRO A 131 2.35 -16.71 15.96
CA PRO A 131 1.66 -17.89 16.51
C PRO A 131 0.18 -17.65 16.85
N GLU A 132 -0.22 -16.39 17.01
CA GLU A 132 -1.58 -15.97 17.37
C GLU A 132 -2.47 -15.72 16.12
N GLY A 133 -1.86 -15.60 14.93
CA GLY A 133 -2.55 -15.21 13.70
C GLY A 133 -1.73 -14.23 12.86
N LYS A 134 -2.33 -13.72 11.77
CA LYS A 134 -1.76 -12.66 10.95
C LYS A 134 -1.97 -11.33 11.66
N ARG A 135 -0.88 -10.69 12.08
CA ARG A 135 -0.88 -9.37 12.71
C ARG A 135 -0.59 -8.30 11.69
N GLU A 136 -1.43 -7.29 11.62
CA GLU A 136 -1.27 -6.13 10.73
C GLU A 136 -1.19 -4.85 11.56
N ILE A 137 -0.16 -4.04 11.32
CA ILE A 137 0.12 -2.83 12.08
C ILE A 137 0.10 -1.65 11.12
N HIS A 138 -0.74 -0.67 11.41
CA HIS A 138 -0.85 0.58 10.68
C HIS A 138 -0.23 1.69 11.52
N ILE A 139 0.71 2.42 10.92
CA ILE A 139 1.24 3.65 11.51
C ILE A 139 0.85 4.83 10.63
N ALA A 140 0.47 5.93 11.27
CA ALA A 140 0.10 7.17 10.59
C ALA A 140 0.95 8.34 11.10
N LYS A 141 1.07 9.36 10.24
CA LYS A 141 1.83 10.57 10.56
C LYS A 141 1.05 11.44 11.55
N VAL A 142 1.73 11.91 12.60
CA VAL A 142 1.14 12.74 13.65
C VAL A 142 1.92 14.03 13.87
N PRO A 143 1.26 15.16 14.21
CA PRO A 143 1.97 16.40 14.52
C PRO A 143 2.70 16.33 15.87
N VAL A 144 2.10 15.62 16.83
CA VAL A 144 2.61 15.36 18.18
C VAL A 144 2.20 13.93 18.54
N PHE A 145 3.06 13.21 19.24
CA PHE A 145 2.72 11.88 19.72
C PHE A 145 1.53 11.93 20.67
N THR A 146 0.63 10.96 20.54
CA THR A 146 -0.45 10.77 21.51
C THR A 146 0.18 10.50 22.88
N VAL A 147 -0.23 11.27 23.89
CA VAL A 147 0.24 11.07 25.27
C VAL A 147 -0.54 9.90 25.86
N ASP A 148 0.16 8.86 26.31
CA ASP A 148 -0.47 7.85 27.15
C ASP A 148 -0.83 8.50 28.49
N GLU A 149 -2.10 8.84 28.68
CA GLU A 149 -2.62 9.15 30.00
C GLU A 149 -2.46 7.90 30.87
N LYS A 150 -1.36 7.85 31.62
CA LYS A 150 -1.15 6.82 32.66
C LYS A 150 -2.29 6.97 33.66
N ASN A 151 -3.20 5.99 33.68
CA ASN A 151 -4.08 5.71 34.81
C ASN A 151 -3.26 5.23 36.02
#